data_AF-A0A9W8JR52-F1
#
_entry.id   AF-A0A9W8JR52-F1
#
_cell.length_a   1.000
_cell.length_b   1.000
_cell.length_c   1.000
_cell.angle_alpha   90.00
_cell.angle_beta   90.00
_cell.angle_gamma   90.00
#
_symmetry.space_group_name_H-M   'P 1'
#
loop_
_entity.id
_entity.type
_entity.pdbx_description
1 polymer ?
#
loop_
_entity_poly.entity_id
_entity_poly.type
_entity_poly.pdbx_seq_one_letter_code
_entity_poly.pdbx_strand_id
1 'polypeptide(L)'
;MLSSRLLPARARPPARGLSCVDSFGVCTGGVIAYTVIATTNIYYCNIFFNEVATSNLCSGTTVASRNVRGGTTLHELTHAVADTDDVTYGCAADQRLSDANKYRNADNYNCFTTQVYQNTGC
;
A
#
# COMPACT_ATOMS: atom_id res chain seq x y z
N MET A 1 20.97 -2.90 -27.85
CA MET A 1 19.65 -2.51 -28.43
C MET A 1 18.84 -1.86 -27.32
N LEU A 2 18.73 -0.52 -27.31
CA LEU A 2 17.80 0.17 -26.41
C LEU A 2 16.41 0.14 -27.04
N SER A 3 15.50 -0.65 -26.48
CA SER A 3 14.09 -0.59 -26.83
C SER A 3 13.49 0.64 -26.14
N SER A 4 13.51 1.78 -26.84
CA SER A 4 12.75 2.95 -26.44
C SER A 4 11.27 2.68 -26.77
N ARG A 5 10.53 2.12 -25.81
CA ARG A 5 9.07 2.23 -25.85
C ARG A 5 8.73 3.71 -25.66
N LEU A 6 8.33 4.38 -26.74
CA LEU A 6 7.53 5.59 -26.63
C LEU A 6 6.28 5.21 -25.82
N LEU A 7 6.22 5.65 -24.56
CA LEU A 7 4.95 5.72 -23.86
C LEU A 7 4.20 6.88 -24.51
N PRO A 8 3.09 6.65 -25.23
CA PRO A 8 2.22 7.76 -25.61
C PRO A 8 1.87 8.52 -24.34
N ALA A 9 1.87 9.86 -24.39
CA ALA A 9 1.55 10.73 -23.28
C ALA A 9 0.41 10.11 -22.47
N ARG A 10 0.72 9.65 -21.24
CA ARG A 10 -0.22 8.91 -20.40
C ARG A 10 -1.43 9.82 -20.23
N ALA A 11 -2.52 9.52 -20.95
CA ALA A 11 -3.80 10.16 -20.74
C ALA A 11 -4.01 10.16 -19.23
N ARG A 12 -4.23 11.33 -18.62
CA ARG A 12 -4.46 11.45 -17.18
C ARG A 12 -5.45 10.35 -16.83
N PRO A 13 -5.05 9.31 -16.07
CA PRO A 13 -5.99 8.26 -15.74
C PRO A 13 -7.20 8.95 -15.10
N PRO A 14 -8.42 8.45 -15.36
CA PRO A 14 -9.60 9.00 -14.69
C PRO A 14 -9.27 9.17 -13.21
N ALA A 15 -9.71 10.28 -12.62
CA ALA A 15 -9.37 10.59 -11.24
C ALA A 15 -9.66 9.35 -10.37
N ARG A 16 -8.62 8.83 -9.71
CA ARG A 16 -8.72 7.64 -8.87
C ARG A 16 -9.75 7.90 -7.78
N GLY A 17 -10.75 7.04 -7.70
CA GLY A 17 -11.69 7.01 -6.58
C GLY A 17 -11.00 6.44 -5.35
N LEU A 18 -11.12 7.15 -4.22
CA LEU A 18 -10.86 6.64 -2.88
C LEU A 18 -12.22 6.49 -2.19
N SER A 19 -12.67 5.25 -1.98
CA SER A 19 -14.00 4.97 -1.46
C SER A 19 -13.95 4.45 -0.03
N CYS A 20 -14.86 4.94 0.81
CA CYS A 20 -15.12 4.39 2.14
C CYS A 20 -16.24 3.32 2.14
N VAL A 21 -16.79 3.00 0.96
CA VAL A 21 -17.89 2.06 0.78
C VAL A 21 -17.40 0.89 -0.05
N ASP A 22 -17.44 -0.31 0.52
CA ASP A 22 -17.14 -1.56 -0.17
C ASP A 22 -18.25 -1.93 -1.15
N SER A 23 -18.12 -1.48 -2.40
CA SER A 23 -19.12 -1.73 -3.44
C SER A 23 -19.00 -3.13 -4.06
N PHE A 24 -17.93 -3.87 -3.76
CA PHE A 24 -17.63 -5.18 -4.34
C PHE A 24 -17.75 -6.34 -3.34
N GLY A 25 -17.98 -6.07 -2.06
CA GLY A 25 -18.14 -7.09 -1.02
C GLY A 25 -16.84 -7.83 -0.68
N VAL A 26 -15.68 -7.21 -0.94
CA VAL A 26 -14.35 -7.81 -0.73
C VAL A 26 -13.89 -7.68 0.73
N CYS A 27 -14.49 -6.78 1.51
CA CYS A 27 -14.14 -6.50 2.91
C CYS A 27 -14.61 -7.61 3.88
N THR A 28 -14.11 -8.81 3.66
CA THR A 28 -14.34 -10.01 4.46
C THR A 28 -12.99 -10.56 4.95
N GLY A 29 -12.99 -11.46 5.95
CA GLY A 29 -11.78 -12.19 6.32
C GLY A 29 -10.61 -11.35 6.84
N GLY A 30 -10.85 -10.11 7.30
CA GLY A 30 -9.80 -9.23 7.81
C GLY A 30 -9.12 -8.33 6.78
N VAL A 31 -9.64 -8.25 5.54
CA VAL A 31 -9.16 -7.28 4.54
C VAL A 31 -9.32 -5.85 5.06
N ILE A 32 -8.24 -5.06 4.97
CA ILE A 32 -8.18 -3.70 5.49
C ILE A 32 -8.54 -2.68 4.41
N ALA A 33 -8.00 -2.87 3.21
CA ALA A 33 -8.32 -2.11 2.01
C ALA A 33 -8.09 -3.00 0.79
N TYR A 34 -8.52 -2.55 -0.39
CA TYR A 34 -8.20 -3.21 -1.64
C TYR A 34 -8.20 -2.24 -2.82
N THR A 35 -7.48 -2.63 -3.87
CA THR A 35 -7.39 -1.89 -5.13
C THR A 35 -8.01 -2.69 -6.27
N VAL A 36 -8.95 -2.09 -7.01
CA VAL A 36 -9.49 -2.69 -8.24
C VAL A 36 -8.57 -2.33 -9.41
N ILE A 37 -7.64 -3.21 -9.76
CA ILE A 37 -6.57 -2.95 -10.75
C ILE A 37 -7.08 -2.36 -12.07
N ALA A 38 -8.20 -2.86 -12.61
CA ALA A 38 -8.75 -2.39 -13.88
C ALA A 38 -9.17 -0.89 -13.87
N THR A 39 -9.66 -0.39 -12.74
CA THR A 39 -10.05 1.02 -12.57
C THR A 39 -9.03 1.81 -11.78
N THR A 40 -8.12 1.11 -11.12
CA THR A 40 -7.15 1.59 -10.16
C THR A 40 -7.78 2.29 -8.93
N ASN A 41 -9.10 2.18 -8.72
CA ASN A 41 -9.80 2.72 -7.55
C ASN A 41 -9.44 1.93 -6.29
N ILE A 42 -9.39 2.63 -5.16
CA ILE A 42 -9.05 2.08 -3.85
C ILE A 42 -10.27 2.15 -2.94
N TYR A 43 -10.49 1.09 -2.19
CA TYR A 43 -11.63 0.92 -1.29
C TYR A 43 -11.11 0.58 0.10
N TYR A 44 -11.56 1.34 1.09
CA TYR A 44 -11.19 1.14 2.49
C TYR A 44 -12.29 0.38 3.22
N CYS A 45 -11.92 -0.74 3.84
CA CYS A 45 -12.83 -1.54 4.64
C CYS A 45 -13.06 -0.93 6.02
N ASN A 46 -14.10 -1.36 6.73
CA ASN A 46 -14.38 -0.86 8.08
C ASN A 46 -13.18 -0.98 9.05
N ILE A 47 -12.36 -2.03 8.90
CA ILE A 47 -11.16 -2.26 9.72
C ILE A 47 -10.10 -1.17 9.52
N PHE A 48 -9.97 -0.58 8.32
CA PHE A 48 -9.04 0.53 8.06
C PHE A 48 -9.27 1.71 9.01
N PHE A 49 -10.51 1.98 9.39
CA PHE A 49 -10.82 3.10 10.27
C PHE A 49 -10.44 2.85 11.73
N ASN A 50 -10.05 1.63 12.10
CA ASN A 50 -9.45 1.30 13.39
C ASN A 50 -7.92 1.50 13.41
N GLU A 51 -7.30 1.69 12.25
CA GLU A 51 -5.87 1.97 12.16
C GLU A 51 -5.52 3.38 12.66
N VAL A 52 -4.31 3.54 13.17
CA VAL A 52 -3.83 4.79 13.77
C VAL A 52 -3.19 5.71 12.74
N ALA A 53 -3.03 6.98 13.10
CA ALA A 53 -2.32 7.95 12.28
C ALA A 53 -0.80 7.67 12.29
N THR A 54 -0.07 8.13 11.26
CA THR A 54 1.39 7.94 11.15
C THR A 54 2.15 8.47 12.36
N SER A 55 1.70 9.58 12.96
CA SER A 55 2.31 10.16 14.16
C SER A 55 2.32 9.20 15.37
N ASN A 56 1.44 8.21 15.42
CA ASN A 56 1.42 7.22 16.49
C ASN A 56 2.64 6.28 16.46
N LEU A 57 3.43 6.24 15.38
CA LEU A 57 4.70 5.52 15.34
C LEU A 57 5.72 6.04 16.36
N CYS A 58 5.56 7.28 16.85
CA CYS A 58 6.44 7.88 17.85
C CYS A 58 6.06 7.58 19.30
N SER A 59 4.87 7.03 19.58
CA SER A 59 4.40 6.91 20.96
C SER A 59 3.37 5.82 21.26
N GLY A 60 2.75 5.20 20.25
CA GLY A 60 1.56 4.36 20.47
C GLY A 60 1.39 3.16 19.54
N THR A 61 2.27 2.96 18.57
CA THR A 61 2.33 1.75 17.76
C THR A 61 3.74 1.46 17.28
N THR A 62 3.95 0.31 16.65
CA THR A 62 5.23 -0.06 16.04
C THR A 62 5.03 -0.33 14.55
N VAL A 63 6.11 -0.29 13.77
CA VAL A 63 6.11 -0.72 12.37
C VAL A 63 5.59 -2.16 12.23
N ALA A 64 5.98 -3.04 13.17
CA ALA A 64 5.56 -4.44 13.18
C ALA A 64 4.04 -4.62 13.39
N SER A 65 3.37 -3.64 14.02
CA SER A 65 1.92 -3.68 14.27
C SER A 65 1.09 -3.51 12.99
N ARG A 66 1.68 -2.98 11.90
CA ARG A 66 1.04 -2.85 10.58
C ARG A 66 -0.37 -2.25 10.59
N ASN A 67 -0.61 -1.30 11.48
CA ASN A 67 -1.92 -0.69 11.69
C ASN A 67 -1.88 0.84 11.50
N VAL A 68 -1.08 1.31 10.55
CA VAL A 68 -0.88 2.74 10.29
C VAL A 68 -1.56 3.11 8.97
N ARG A 69 -2.59 3.96 9.03
CA ARG A 69 -3.42 4.35 7.87
C ARG A 69 -2.62 4.85 6.68
N GLY A 70 -1.57 5.63 6.95
CA GLY A 70 -0.67 6.13 5.91
C GLY A 70 0.07 5.02 5.18
N GLY A 71 0.52 3.99 5.91
CA GLY A 71 1.21 2.84 5.35
C GLY A 71 0.28 1.95 4.51
N THR A 72 -0.91 1.64 5.02
CA THR A 72 -1.95 0.90 4.29
C THR A 72 -2.41 1.64 3.04
N THR A 73 -2.58 2.96 3.11
CA THR A 73 -2.92 3.76 1.92
C THR A 73 -1.81 3.72 0.87
N LEU A 74 -0.54 3.78 1.28
CA LEU A 74 0.57 3.69 0.33
C LEU A 74 0.64 2.31 -0.33
N HIS A 75 0.40 1.23 0.42
CA HIS A 75 0.32 -0.14 -0.09
C HIS A 75 -0.72 -0.26 -1.22
N GLU A 76 -1.94 0.24 -1.01
CA GLU A 76 -2.96 0.23 -2.07
C GLU A 76 -2.59 1.13 -3.27
N LEU A 77 -1.98 2.28 -2.99
CA LEU A 77 -1.50 3.16 -4.05
C LEU A 77 -0.45 2.46 -4.93
N THR A 78 0.43 1.63 -4.38
CA THR A 78 1.44 0.93 -5.18
C THR A 78 0.82 -0.09 -6.12
N HIS A 79 -0.24 -0.81 -5.71
CA HIS A 79 -1.01 -1.62 -6.66
C HIS A 79 -1.53 -0.76 -7.81
N ALA A 80 -2.07 0.42 -7.47
CA ALA A 80 -2.73 1.31 -8.43
C ALA A 80 -1.78 2.07 -9.38
N VAL A 81 -0.52 2.32 -9.00
CA VAL A 81 0.42 3.15 -9.80
C VAL A 81 1.64 2.40 -10.32
N ALA A 82 2.02 1.31 -9.66
CA ALA A 82 3.24 0.57 -9.91
C ALA A 82 2.99 -0.91 -10.16
N ASP A 83 1.73 -1.36 -10.17
CA ASP A 83 1.34 -2.75 -10.46
C ASP A 83 2.07 -3.74 -9.53
N THR A 84 2.21 -3.38 -8.25
CA THR A 84 2.76 -4.27 -7.24
C THR A 84 1.83 -5.45 -6.98
N ASP A 85 2.38 -6.55 -6.49
CA ASP A 85 1.70 -7.74 -5.99
C ASP A 85 1.69 -7.76 -4.45
N ASP A 86 0.87 -8.63 -3.89
CA ASP A 86 0.92 -9.05 -2.48
C ASP A 86 1.68 -10.37 -2.34
N VAL A 87 3.02 -10.27 -2.35
CA VAL A 87 3.92 -11.42 -2.23
C VAL A 87 3.96 -11.95 -0.80
N THR A 88 4.01 -11.04 0.17
CA THR A 88 3.99 -11.36 1.60
C THR A 88 3.57 -10.14 2.41
N TYR A 89 3.29 -10.35 3.69
CA TYR A 89 2.94 -9.29 4.62
C TYR A 89 3.76 -9.42 5.90
N GLY A 90 4.10 -8.29 6.51
CA GLY A 90 4.97 -8.24 7.69
C GLY A 90 6.34 -7.69 7.34
N CYS A 91 6.73 -6.59 7.99
CA CYS A 91 8.02 -5.94 7.72
C CYS A 91 9.22 -6.90 7.88
N ALA A 92 9.17 -7.84 8.83
CA ALA A 92 10.19 -8.88 8.96
C ALA A 92 10.21 -9.88 7.78
N ALA A 93 9.05 -10.21 7.20
CA ALA A 93 8.95 -11.05 6.01
C ALA A 93 9.38 -10.29 4.75
N ASP A 94 8.95 -9.03 4.62
CA ASP A 94 9.35 -8.13 3.52
C ASP A 94 10.87 -8.01 3.42
N GLN A 95 11.54 -7.80 4.55
CA GLN A 95 13.00 -7.68 4.62
C GLN A 95 13.74 -8.96 4.20
N ARG A 96 13.10 -10.13 4.29
CA ARG A 96 13.67 -11.43 3.86
C ARG A 96 13.42 -11.76 2.39
N LEU A 97 12.57 -11.00 1.69
CA LEU A 97 12.36 -11.20 0.27
C LEU A 97 13.65 -10.94 -0.54
N SER A 98 13.76 -11.59 -1.70
CA SER A 98 14.75 -11.21 -2.71
C SER A 98 14.48 -9.80 -3.23
N ASP A 99 15.49 -9.14 -3.81
CA ASP A 99 15.35 -7.76 -4.29
C ASP A 99 14.23 -7.62 -5.34
N ALA A 100 14.11 -8.59 -6.25
CA ALA A 100 13.02 -8.63 -7.23
C ALA A 100 11.64 -8.72 -6.56
N ASN A 101 11.51 -9.48 -5.48
CA ASN A 101 10.27 -9.59 -4.73
C ASN A 101 10.01 -8.34 -3.86
N LYS A 102 11.03 -7.74 -3.26
CA LYS A 102 10.90 -6.48 -2.51
C LYS A 102 10.38 -5.34 -3.38
N TYR A 103 10.90 -5.25 -4.60
CA TYR A 103 10.49 -4.23 -5.56
C TYR A 103 9.01 -4.36 -5.96
N ARG A 104 8.51 -5.58 -6.14
CA ARG A 104 7.11 -5.80 -6.54
C ARG A 104 6.14 -6.00 -5.39
N ASN A 105 6.58 -6.12 -4.14
CA ASN A 105 5.68 -6.36 -3.00
C ASN A 105 5.12 -5.04 -2.45
N ALA A 106 3.80 -4.87 -2.43
CA ALA A 106 3.16 -3.67 -1.92
C ALA A 106 3.46 -3.41 -0.42
N ASP A 107 3.45 -4.45 0.42
CA ASP A 107 3.71 -4.31 1.87
C ASP A 107 5.15 -3.87 2.18
N ASN A 108 6.11 -4.16 1.29
CA ASN A 108 7.49 -3.68 1.45
C ASN A 108 7.57 -2.14 1.41
N TYR A 109 6.71 -1.46 0.63
CA TYR A 109 6.63 0.00 0.63
C TYR A 109 6.00 0.55 1.91
N ASN A 110 4.99 -0.13 2.46
CA ASN A 110 4.41 0.17 3.77
C ASN A 110 5.46 0.06 4.89
N CYS A 111 6.14 -1.10 4.98
CA CYS A 111 7.24 -1.34 5.92
C CYS A 111 8.35 -0.28 5.79
N PHE A 112 8.81 -0.01 4.57
CA PHE A 112 9.86 0.99 4.34
C PHE A 112 9.44 2.39 4.81
N THR A 113 8.28 2.90 4.37
CA THR A 113 7.87 4.28 4.69
C THR A 113 7.62 4.48 6.18
N THR A 114 6.99 3.50 6.84
CA THR A 114 6.71 3.56 8.27
C THR A 114 7.98 3.43 9.11
N GLN A 115 8.93 2.59 8.70
CA GLN A 115 10.24 2.48 9.34
C GLN A 115 11.05 3.76 9.20
N VAL A 116 11.07 4.38 8.01
CA VAL A 116 11.75 5.66 7.80
C VAL A 116 11.14 6.75 8.67
N TYR A 117 9.81 6.84 8.73
CA TYR A 117 9.13 7.80 9.60
C TYR A 117 9.49 7.57 11.07
N GLN A 118 9.44 6.33 11.54
CA GLN A 118 9.78 6.02 12.94
C GLN A 118 11.24 6.36 13.27
N ASN A 119 12.16 6.22 12.31
CA ASN A 119 13.58 6.46 12.54
C ASN A 119 13.99 7.95 12.44
N THR A 120 13.18 8.78 11.80
CA THR A 120 13.61 10.14 11.40
C THR A 120 12.59 11.25 11.68
N GLY A 121 11.31 10.90 11.79
CA GLY A 121 10.20 11.80 12.13
C GLY A 121 9.79 11.72 13.59
N CYS A 122 10.42 10.80 14.32
CA CYS A 122 10.52 10.76 15.78
C CYS A 122 12.00 11.03 16.11
#